data_AF-A0A1H5WZ48-F1
#
_entry.id   AF-A0A1H5WZ48-F1
#
_cell.length_a   1.000
_cell.length_b   1.000
_cell.length_c   1.000
_cell.angle_alpha   90.00
_cell.angle_beta   90.00
_cell.angle_gamma   90.00
#
_symmetry.space_group_name_H-M   'P 1'
#
loop_
_entity.id
_entity.type
_entity.pdbx_description
1 polymer ?
#
loop_
_entity_poly.entity_id
_entity_poly.type
_entity_poly.pdbx_seq_one_letter_code
_entity_poly.pdbx_strand_id
1 'polypeptide(L)' 'MKTSGYTFAELNGKEDLIEEIRTLESKLQEQTGEAITLIAYEKEQPGTENRHD' A
#
# COMPACT_ATOMS: atom_id res chain seq x y z
N MET A 1 6.36 15.24 19.92
CA MET A 1 5.26 14.84 19.02
C MET A 1 5.77 13.67 18.20
N LYS A 2 5.22 12.45 18.39
CA LYS A 2 5.55 11.32 17.52
C LYS A 2 4.75 11.50 16.23
N THR A 3 5.39 11.97 15.18
CA THR A 3 4.86 11.81 13.83
C THR A 3 4.84 10.32 13.54
N SER A 4 3.65 9.72 13.57
CA SER A 4 3.42 8.38 13.05
C SER A 4 3.65 8.45 11.54
N GLY A 5 4.91 8.40 11.12
CA GLY A 5 5.29 8.37 9.71
C GLY A 5 4.80 7.06 9.14
N TYR A 6 3.88 7.13 8.18
CA TYR A 6 3.50 5.97 7.38
C TYR A 6 4.66 5.69 6.43
N THR A 7 5.32 4.55 6.61
CA THR A 7 6.35 4.07 5.67
C THR A 7 5.63 3.44 4.47
N PHE A 8 6.01 3.85 3.26
CA PHE A 8 5.48 3.27 2.03
C PHE A 8 5.66 1.76 2.04
N ALA A 9 4.65 1.01 1.57
CA ALA A 9 4.84 -0.39 1.28
C ALA A 9 5.96 -0.50 0.23
N GLU A 10 7.07 -1.18 0.58
CA GLU A 10 8.05 -1.58 -0.42
C GLU A 10 7.32 -2.54 -1.35
N LEU A 11 6.83 -2.03 -2.50
CA LEU A 11 6.20 -2.82 -3.55
C LEU A 11 7.26 -3.66 -4.29
N ASN A 12 8.13 -4.35 -3.56
CA ASN A 12 9.20 -5.21 -4.07
C ASN A 12 10.02 -4.58 -5.21
N GLY A 13 10.42 -3.31 -5.06
CA GLY A 13 11.20 -2.57 -6.09
C GLY A 13 10.40 -2.03 -7.27
N LYS A 14 9.06 -2.04 -7.21
CA LYS A 14 8.16 -1.47 -8.24
C LYS A 14 7.81 -0.03 -7.93
N GLU A 15 8.80 0.86 -8.04
CA GLU A 15 8.63 2.30 -7.78
C GLU A 15 7.59 2.96 -8.70
N ASP A 16 7.45 2.45 -9.92
CA ASP A 16 6.43 2.86 -10.91
C ASP A 16 5.01 2.69 -10.37
N LEU A 17 4.72 1.58 -9.68
CA LEU A 17 3.42 1.36 -9.07
C LEU A 17 3.15 2.29 -7.88
N ILE A 18 4.18 2.76 -7.19
CA ILE A 18 4.02 3.75 -6.11
C ILE A 18 3.56 5.09 -6.70
N GLU A 19 4.14 5.50 -7.83
CA GLU A 19 3.75 6.73 -8.52
C GLU A 19 2.33 6.65 -9.11
N GLU A 20 1.92 5.48 -9.59
CA GLU A 20 0.52 5.25 -10.00
C GLU A 20 -0.46 5.40 -8.83
N ILE A 21 -0.12 4.85 -7.65
CA ILE A 21 -0.94 4.99 -6.44
C ILE A 21 -1.07 6.46 -6.04
N ARG A 22 0.04 7.23 -6.04
CA ARG A 22 0.03 8.68 -5.73
C ARG A 22 -0.82 9.48 -6.72
N THR A 23 -0.71 9.15 -8.00
CA THR A 23 -1.51 9.79 -9.05
C THR A 23 -3.00 9.52 -8.82
N LEU A 24 -3.35 8.31 -8.41
CA LEU A 24 -4.73 7.94 -8.12
C LEU A 24 -5.26 8.65 -6.86
N GLU A 25 -4.46 8.71 -5.78
CA GLU A 25 -4.79 9.48 -4.57
C GLU A 25 -5.15 10.93 -4.91
N SER A 26 -4.30 11.58 -5.69
CA SER A 26 -4.50 12.98 -6.12
C SER A 26 -5.80 13.15 -6.91
N LYS A 27 -6.07 12.26 -7.88
CA LYS A 27 -7.31 12.29 -8.68
C LYS A 27 -8.56 12.09 -7.82
N LEU A 28 -8.51 11.17 -6.87
CA LEU A 28 -9.65 10.91 -5.99
C LEU A 28 -9.89 12.09 -5.04
N GLN A 29 -8.82 12.71 -4.53
CA GLN A 29 -8.93 13.92 -3.73
C GLN A 29 -9.57 15.06 -4.53
N GLU A 30 -9.17 15.28 -5.79
CA GLU A 30 -9.78 16.28 -6.67
C GLU A 30 -11.27 16.03 -6.92
N GLN A 31 -11.67 14.77 -7.09
CA GLN A 31 -13.07 14.41 -7.38
C GLN A 31 -13.97 14.47 -6.15
N THR A 32 -13.45 14.14 -4.98
CA THR A 32 -14.24 14.03 -3.75
C THR A 32 -14.17 15.28 -2.88
N GLY A 33 -13.13 16.10 -3.03
CA GLY A 33 -12.82 17.22 -2.15
C GLY A 33 -12.24 16.81 -0.80
N GLU A 34 -12.00 15.51 -0.58
CA GLU A 34 -11.56 14.94 0.69
C GLU A 34 -10.15 14.39 0.58
N ALA A 35 -9.39 14.42 1.69
CA ALA A 35 -8.07 13.80 1.74
C ALA A 35 -8.19 12.26 1.69
N ILE A 36 -7.56 11.63 0.70
CA ILE A 36 -7.62 10.19 0.48
C ILE A 36 -6.23 9.58 0.62
N THR A 37 -6.16 8.43 1.30
CA THR A 37 -4.94 7.62 1.44
C THR A 37 -5.24 6.21 0.98
N LEU A 38 -4.43 5.69 0.05
CA LEU A 38 -4.54 4.35 -0.47
C LEU A 38 -3.48 3.45 0.18
N ILE A 39 -3.89 2.25 0.58
CA ILE A 39 -3.00 1.27 1.22
C ILE A 39 -3.01 0.00 0.37
N ALA A 40 -1.83 -0.36 -0.15
CA ALA A 40 -1.61 -1.65 -0.79
C ALA A 40 -1.26 -2.70 0.27
N TYR A 41 -1.91 -3.86 0.21
CA TYR A 41 -1.59 -5.01 1.07
C TYR A 41 -1.59 -6.29 0.23
N GLU A 42 -0.69 -7.20 0.56
CA GLU A 42 -0.70 -8.57 0.04
C GLU A 42 -1.38 -9.48 1.06
N LYS A 43 -2.23 -10.39 0.58
CA LYS A 43 -2.78 -11.43 1.45
C LYS A 43 -1.69 -12.47 1.67
N GLU A 44 -1.31 -12.70 2.91
CA GLU A 44 -0.45 -13.84 3.27
C GLU A 44 -1.05 -15.12 2.66
N GLN A 45 -0.30 -15.77 1.77
CA GLN A 45 -0.69 -17.09 1.31
C GLN A 45 -0.62 -18.00 2.54
N PRO A 46 -1.70 -18.75 2.88
CA PRO A 46 -1.64 -19.70 3.97
C PRO A 46 -0.50 -20.67 3.65
N GLY A 47 0.55 -20.61 4.46
CA GLY A 47 1.72 -21.46 4.29
C GLY A 47 1.27 -22.91 4.19
N THR A 48 1.80 -23.63 3.20
CA THR A 48 1.90 -25.07 3.26
C THR A 48 2.60 -25.42 4.57
N GLU A 49 1.82 -25.75 5.60
CA GLU A 49 2.30 -26.45 6.78
C GLU A 49 2.98 -27.72 6.29
N ASN A 50 4.32 -27.69 6.25
CA ASN A 50 5.11 -28.90 6.20
C ASN A 50 4.80 -29.67 7.49
N ARG A 51 3.81 -30.57 7.42
CA ARG A 51 3.67 -31.66 8.38
C ARG A 51 4.87 -32.56 8.16
N HIS A 52 5.84 -32.46 9.06
CA HIS A 52 6.87 -33.47 9.21
C HIS A 52 6.27 -34.58 10.08
N ASP A 53 5.97 -35.72 9.45
CA ASP A 53 5.75 -37.01 10.11
C ASP A 53 7.06 -37.58 10.68
#